data_AF-A0A261UTD3-F1
#
_entry.id   AF-A0A261UTD3-F1
#
_cell.length_a   1.000
_cell.length_b   1.000
_cell.length_c   1.000
_cell.angle_alpha   90.00
_cell.angle_beta   90.00
_cell.angle_gamma   90.00
#
_symmetry.space_group_name_H-M   'P 1'
#
loop_
_entity.id
_entity.type
_entity.pdbx_description
1 polymer ?
#
loop_
_entity_poly.entity_id
_entity_poly.type
_entity_poly.pdbx_seq_one_letter_code
_entity_poly.pdbx_strand_id
1 'polypeptide(L)'
;MNGSNEAVHGESGQQSAEFAADTQAVQLIKMKDLRSAELNAELLTQIAEGLRSIQPQMNEFLDNFSKAVQGARQWWRSNGPQIKAAIEWLISIDWPAVLSAIPETFRRAMVRAAAHGWFVGWNDTAQEVFDLTAKINSAADADIDEVLATHYRARVHAYGAELCAAYPHRAKPINAAVSVHRSPDSDGFFLSVPVFLAQADGVLHEITGCESPMSKVGKAGAKRIKAAPFLESNADDSMIAFGALEPILDIIHSRLLMSSSERSETQRMTGTSFSFLNRHQVMHGESSDYGSEVNSLKAFTLLTFIGLHLPLAMKHK
;
A
#
# COMPACT_ATOMS: atom_id res chain seq x y z
N MET A 1 58.54 16.91 50.81
CA MET A 1 57.22 16.30 50.55
C MET A 1 56.90 16.58 49.09
N ASN A 2 57.04 15.54 48.26
CA ASN A 2 56.85 15.58 46.80
C ASN A 2 55.40 15.25 46.44
N GLY A 3 54.88 15.87 45.38
CA GLY A 3 53.64 15.49 44.70
C GLY A 3 53.27 16.52 43.63
N SER A 4 53.91 16.47 42.45
CA SER A 4 53.36 15.99 41.16
C SER A 4 52.05 16.66 40.73
N ASN A 5 52.16 17.52 39.71
CA ASN A 5 51.07 18.13 38.97
C ASN A 5 51.39 17.94 37.48
N GLU A 6 50.71 17.03 36.80
CA GLU A 6 50.79 16.90 35.33
C GLU A 6 49.54 16.24 34.73
N ALA A 7 49.01 16.94 33.72
CA ALA A 7 48.28 16.49 32.53
C ALA A 7 46.94 15.71 32.66
N VAL A 8 45.82 16.44 32.47
CA VAL A 8 44.58 15.91 31.86
C VAL A 8 44.05 16.94 30.84
N HIS A 9 44.62 16.93 29.63
CA HIS A 9 44.06 17.57 28.45
C HIS A 9 44.22 16.58 27.29
N GLY A 10 43.14 15.88 26.93
CA GLY A 10 43.19 14.88 25.85
C GLY A 10 41.86 14.28 25.39
N GLU A 11 40.76 14.33 26.15
CA GLU A 11 39.58 13.52 25.82
C GLU A 11 38.40 14.26 25.14
N SER A 12 38.35 15.60 25.14
CA SER A 12 37.19 16.31 24.57
C SER A 12 37.19 16.43 23.04
N GLY A 13 38.34 16.19 22.38
CA GLY A 13 38.46 16.26 20.92
C GLY A 13 38.05 14.98 20.18
N GLN A 14 38.18 13.81 20.82
CA GLN A 14 37.86 12.52 20.20
C GLN A 14 36.36 12.24 20.18
N GLN A 15 35.62 12.58 21.25
CA GLN A 15 34.17 12.37 21.29
C GLN A 15 33.38 13.24 20.30
N SER A 16 33.84 14.46 19.98
CA SER A 16 33.18 15.31 18.97
C SER A 16 33.45 14.85 17.53
N ALA A 17 34.60 14.24 17.26
CA ALA A 17 34.93 13.70 15.94
C ALA A 17 34.17 12.39 15.64
N GLU A 18 33.97 11.56 16.67
CA GLU A 18 33.24 10.29 16.56
C GLU A 18 31.73 10.51 16.33
N PHE A 19 31.14 11.50 16.99
CA PHE A 19 29.71 11.87 16.81
C PHE A 19 29.43 12.50 15.43
N ALA A 20 30.38 13.25 14.87
CA ALA A 20 30.27 13.83 13.53
C ALA A 20 30.40 12.77 12.42
N ALA A 21 31.26 11.75 12.62
CA ALA A 21 31.43 10.64 11.71
C ALA A 21 30.18 9.73 11.66
N ASP A 22 29.55 9.45 12.80
CA ASP A 22 28.31 8.67 12.88
C ASP A 22 27.13 9.41 12.22
N THR A 23 27.06 10.73 12.38
CA THR A 23 26.02 11.56 11.74
C THR A 23 26.19 11.60 10.21
N GLN A 24 27.43 11.67 9.72
CA GLN A 24 27.71 11.59 8.28
C GLN A 24 27.44 10.20 7.71
N ALA A 25 27.75 9.12 8.43
CA ALA A 25 27.47 7.76 8.01
C ALA A 25 25.97 7.48 7.90
N VAL A 26 25.16 7.95 8.86
CA VAL A 26 23.69 7.85 8.83
C VAL A 26 23.10 8.67 7.68
N GLN A 27 23.64 9.85 7.38
CA GLN A 27 23.22 10.65 6.21
C GLN A 27 23.62 9.98 4.89
N LEU A 28 24.79 9.33 4.81
CA LEU A 28 25.24 8.62 3.61
C LEU A 28 24.39 7.37 3.33
N ILE A 29 23.97 6.65 4.38
CA ILE A 29 23.07 5.49 4.27
C ILE A 29 21.69 5.96 3.81
N LYS A 30 21.11 6.99 4.43
CA LYS A 30 19.84 7.58 3.98
C LYS A 30 19.89 8.08 2.54
N MET A 31 20.99 8.71 2.11
CA MET A 31 21.16 9.17 0.72
C MET A 31 21.30 8.02 -0.28
N LYS A 32 21.97 6.92 0.11
CA LYS A 32 22.05 5.72 -0.73
C LYS A 32 20.70 5.02 -0.88
N ASP A 33 19.91 4.98 0.19
CA ASP A 33 18.56 4.39 0.19
C ASP A 33 17.55 5.25 -0.59
N LEU A 34 17.69 6.59 -0.55
CA LEU A 34 16.90 7.51 -1.37
C LEU A 34 17.24 7.38 -2.86
N ARG A 35 18.53 7.27 -3.19
CA ARG A 35 18.99 7.18 -4.58
C ARG A 35 18.67 5.83 -5.23
N SER A 36 18.69 4.74 -4.46
CA SER A 36 18.18 3.44 -4.91
C SER A 36 16.65 3.43 -5.05
N ALA A 37 15.94 4.21 -4.21
CA ALA A 37 14.49 4.37 -4.33
C ALA A 37 14.08 5.11 -5.61
N GLU A 38 14.75 6.21 -5.93
CA GLU A 38 14.52 6.98 -7.15
C GLU A 38 14.82 6.16 -8.40
N LEU A 39 15.95 5.43 -8.41
CA LEU A 39 16.33 4.54 -9.50
C LEU A 39 15.28 3.44 -9.74
N ASN A 40 14.71 2.88 -8.68
CA ASN A 40 13.67 1.84 -8.78
C ASN A 40 12.33 2.41 -9.27
N ALA A 41 11.96 3.64 -8.90
CA ALA A 41 10.72 4.27 -9.35
C ALA A 41 10.78 4.65 -10.85
N GLU A 42 11.93 5.16 -11.31
CA GLU A 42 12.18 5.45 -12.72
C GLU A 42 12.15 4.17 -13.56
N LEU A 43 12.79 3.10 -13.07
CA LEU A 43 12.77 1.79 -13.72
C LEU A 43 11.38 1.16 -13.80
N LEU A 44 10.57 1.24 -12.75
CA LEU A 44 9.17 0.76 -12.79
C LEU A 44 8.32 1.56 -13.77
N THR A 45 8.55 2.87 -13.88
CA THR A 45 7.87 3.71 -14.87
C THR A 45 8.25 3.26 -16.29
N GLN A 46 9.54 3.01 -16.55
CA GLN A 46 10.02 2.51 -17.84
C GLN A 46 9.47 1.10 -18.15
N ILE A 47 9.39 0.21 -17.16
CA ILE A 47 8.78 -1.12 -17.33
C ILE A 47 7.30 -0.99 -17.66
N ALA A 48 6.56 -0.16 -16.94
CA ALA A 48 5.13 0.00 -17.15
C ALA A 48 4.82 0.66 -18.50
N GLU A 49 5.63 1.62 -18.94
CA GLU A 49 5.58 2.20 -20.28
C GLU A 49 5.93 1.17 -21.36
N GLY A 50 6.95 0.35 -21.13
CA GLY A 50 7.32 -0.77 -21.99
C GLY A 50 6.17 -1.76 -22.18
N LEU A 51 5.52 -2.19 -21.10
CA LEU A 51 4.34 -3.04 -21.15
C LEU A 51 3.18 -2.37 -21.91
N ARG A 52 2.95 -1.07 -21.69
CA ARG A 52 1.88 -0.28 -22.34
C ARG A 52 2.09 -0.21 -23.85
N SER A 53 3.35 -0.13 -24.29
CA SER A 53 3.71 -0.08 -25.71
C SER A 53 3.51 -1.40 -26.46
N ILE A 54 3.56 -2.54 -25.75
CA ILE A 54 3.50 -3.89 -26.33
C ILE A 54 2.08 -4.49 -26.23
N GLN A 55 1.25 -4.03 -25.28
CA GLN A 55 -0.08 -4.57 -25.01
C GLN A 55 -1.03 -4.64 -26.23
N PRO A 56 -1.15 -3.64 -27.10
CA PRO A 56 -2.00 -3.71 -28.29
C PRO A 56 -1.51 -4.79 -29.28
N GLN A 57 -0.18 -4.93 -29.38
CA GLN A 57 0.50 -5.84 -30.31
C GLN A 57 0.41 -7.30 -29.85
N MET A 58 0.46 -7.54 -28.53
CA MET A 58 0.27 -8.87 -27.94
C MET A 58 -1.16 -9.37 -28.06
N ASN A 59 -2.15 -8.49 -27.86
CA ASN A 59 -3.57 -8.86 -27.98
C ASN A 59 -3.92 -9.23 -29.43
N GLU A 60 -3.40 -8.48 -30.42
CA GLU A 60 -3.59 -8.77 -31.84
C GLU A 60 -2.85 -10.05 -32.30
N PHE A 61 -1.70 -10.34 -31.68
CA PHE A 61 -0.92 -11.56 -31.91
C PHE A 61 -1.64 -12.82 -31.38
N LEU A 62 -2.19 -12.77 -30.17
CA LEU A 62 -2.88 -13.90 -29.54
C LEU A 62 -4.20 -14.24 -30.26
N ASP A 63 -4.96 -13.24 -30.71
CA ASP A 63 -6.22 -13.44 -31.45
C ASP A 63 -6.01 -14.09 -32.84
N ASN A 64 -4.84 -13.88 -33.45
CA ASN A 64 -4.53 -14.36 -34.80
C ASN A 64 -3.51 -15.51 -34.85
N PHE A 65 -3.01 -15.97 -33.70
CA PHE A 65 -1.97 -17.00 -33.61
C PHE A 65 -2.38 -18.31 -34.30
N SER A 66 -3.67 -18.64 -34.31
CA SER A 66 -4.20 -19.82 -35.00
C SER A 66 -4.29 -19.70 -36.53
N LYS A 67 -4.18 -18.49 -37.11
CA LYS A 67 -4.26 -18.23 -38.56
C LYS A 67 -2.95 -17.73 -39.19
N ALA A 68 -1.92 -17.43 -38.40
CA ALA A 68 -0.85 -16.51 -38.80
C ALA A 68 0.57 -17.11 -38.93
N VAL A 69 0.74 -18.34 -39.43
CA VAL A 69 2.11 -18.82 -39.75
C VAL A 69 2.65 -18.19 -41.06
N GLN A 70 1.79 -17.68 -41.94
CA GLN A 70 2.21 -17.03 -43.21
C GLN A 70 2.20 -15.49 -43.17
N GLY A 71 1.27 -14.87 -42.44
CA GLY A 71 1.21 -13.40 -42.26
C GLY A 71 2.34 -12.83 -41.39
N ALA A 72 2.93 -13.68 -40.52
CA ALA A 72 4.01 -13.30 -39.61
C ALA A 72 5.25 -12.74 -40.32
N ARG A 73 5.57 -13.17 -41.54
CA ARG A 73 6.81 -12.77 -42.23
C ARG A 73 6.76 -11.34 -42.77
N GLN A 74 5.60 -10.87 -43.22
CA GLN A 74 5.41 -9.52 -43.77
C GLN A 74 5.20 -8.50 -42.66
N TRP A 75 4.51 -8.90 -41.58
CA TRP A 75 4.42 -8.12 -40.35
C TRP A 75 5.80 -7.98 -39.67
N TRP A 76 6.58 -9.07 -39.59
CA TRP A 76 7.95 -9.04 -39.05
C TRP A 76 8.90 -8.13 -39.85
N ARG A 77 8.74 -8.02 -41.17
CA ARG A 77 9.53 -7.07 -41.97
C ARG A 77 9.18 -5.61 -41.67
N SER A 78 7.95 -5.33 -41.27
CA SER A 78 7.44 -3.98 -41.05
C SER A 78 7.66 -3.50 -39.60
N ASN A 79 7.53 -4.41 -38.63
CA ASN A 79 7.63 -4.09 -37.20
C ASN A 79 8.89 -4.68 -36.52
N GLY A 80 9.61 -5.59 -37.20
CA GLY A 80 10.77 -6.30 -36.67
C GLY A 80 11.90 -5.42 -36.14
N PRO A 81 12.23 -4.25 -36.74
CA PRO A 81 13.24 -3.36 -36.17
C PRO A 81 12.83 -2.75 -34.82
N GLN A 82 11.56 -2.37 -34.65
CA GLN A 82 11.04 -1.83 -33.38
C GLN A 82 10.92 -2.92 -32.32
N ILE A 83 10.48 -4.11 -32.72
CA ILE A 83 10.42 -5.29 -31.85
C ILE A 83 11.83 -5.73 -31.45
N LYS A 84 12.81 -5.67 -32.37
CA LYS A 84 14.22 -5.96 -32.07
C LYS A 84 14.78 -4.97 -31.07
N ALA A 85 14.52 -3.67 -31.23
CA ALA A 85 14.94 -2.66 -30.26
C ALA A 85 14.28 -2.86 -28.89
N ALA A 86 12.99 -3.20 -28.85
CA ALA A 86 12.29 -3.52 -27.60
C ALA A 86 12.83 -4.79 -26.93
N ILE A 87 13.13 -5.84 -27.71
CA ILE A 87 13.74 -7.08 -27.21
C ILE A 87 15.17 -6.83 -26.73
N GLU A 88 15.97 -6.07 -27.48
CA GLU A 88 17.34 -5.71 -27.09
C GLU A 88 17.35 -4.88 -25.82
N TRP A 89 16.39 -3.95 -25.67
CA TRP A 89 16.16 -3.22 -24.43
C TRP A 89 15.73 -4.16 -23.30
N LEU A 90 14.73 -5.01 -23.49
CA LEU A 90 14.28 -6.00 -22.50
C LEU A 90 15.43 -6.91 -22.04
N ILE A 91 16.30 -7.36 -22.96
CA ILE A 91 17.47 -8.19 -22.63
C ILE A 91 18.54 -7.39 -21.87
N SER A 92 18.64 -6.08 -22.12
CA SER A 92 19.60 -5.21 -21.43
C SER A 92 19.22 -4.89 -19.97
N ILE A 93 17.98 -5.16 -19.57
CA ILE A 93 17.51 -4.96 -18.20
C ILE A 93 18.13 -6.03 -17.29
N ASP A 94 18.70 -5.59 -16.16
CA ASP A 94 19.15 -6.45 -15.07
C ASP A 94 17.93 -7.03 -14.33
N TRP A 95 17.30 -8.05 -14.91
CA TRP A 95 16.11 -8.70 -14.36
C TRP A 95 16.30 -9.19 -12.92
N PRO A 96 17.44 -9.79 -12.52
CA PRO A 96 17.68 -10.10 -11.11
C PRO A 96 17.60 -8.89 -10.18
N ALA A 97 18.20 -7.75 -10.56
CA ALA A 97 18.11 -6.51 -9.78
C ALA A 97 16.67 -5.97 -9.76
N VAL A 98 15.95 -6.01 -10.88
CA VAL A 98 14.53 -5.58 -10.96
C VAL A 98 13.64 -6.45 -10.09
N LEU A 99 13.72 -7.77 -10.23
CA LEU A 99 12.91 -8.74 -9.49
C LEU A 99 13.17 -8.66 -7.98
N SER A 100 14.40 -8.32 -7.56
CA SER A 100 14.71 -8.10 -6.15
C SER A 100 14.27 -6.72 -5.62
N ALA A 101 14.21 -5.70 -6.49
CA ALA A 101 13.76 -4.35 -6.14
C ALA A 101 12.23 -4.18 -6.13
N ILE A 102 11.51 -5.03 -6.86
CA ILE A 102 10.05 -5.02 -6.97
C ILE A 102 9.37 -5.11 -5.59
N PRO A 103 9.66 -6.12 -4.74
CA PRO A 103 9.05 -6.24 -3.42
C PRO A 103 9.22 -4.96 -2.58
N GLU A 104 10.44 -4.42 -2.51
CA GLU A 104 10.72 -3.22 -1.71
C GLU A 104 9.98 -1.98 -2.22
N THR A 105 9.86 -1.83 -3.54
CA THR A 105 9.20 -0.65 -4.11
C THR A 105 7.70 -0.68 -3.89
N PHE A 106 7.08 -1.87 -3.98
CA PHE A 106 5.69 -2.08 -3.60
C PHE A 106 5.49 -1.85 -2.11
N ARG A 107 6.35 -2.43 -1.27
CA ARG A 107 6.32 -2.29 0.18
C ARG A 107 6.34 -0.82 0.60
N ARG A 108 7.23 -0.02 0.02
CA ARG A 108 7.28 1.43 0.26
C ARG A 108 5.99 2.14 -0.13
N ALA A 109 5.41 1.83 -1.29
CA ALA A 109 4.15 2.44 -1.71
C ALA A 109 3.01 2.08 -0.74
N MET A 110 2.93 0.81 -0.33
CA MET A 110 1.94 0.34 0.64
C MET A 110 2.09 1.03 2.00
N VAL A 111 3.31 1.14 2.53
CA VAL A 111 3.59 1.83 3.80
C VAL A 111 3.21 3.32 3.71
N ARG A 112 3.55 3.99 2.60
CA ARG A 112 3.18 5.39 2.37
C ARG A 112 1.66 5.56 2.27
N ALA A 113 0.97 4.71 1.53
CA ALA A 113 -0.49 4.73 1.43
C ALA A 113 -1.14 4.49 2.82
N ALA A 114 -0.66 3.50 3.56
CA ALA A 114 -1.16 3.16 4.90
C ALA A 114 -0.96 4.29 5.92
N ALA A 115 0.14 5.04 5.83
CA ALA A 115 0.35 6.24 6.66
C ALA A 115 -0.74 7.31 6.43
N HIS A 116 -1.31 7.36 5.22
CA HIS A 116 -2.43 8.22 4.85
C HIS A 116 -3.82 7.58 5.09
N GLY A 117 -3.87 6.34 5.59
CA GLY A 117 -5.11 5.61 5.88
C GLY A 117 -5.69 4.86 4.67
N TRP A 118 -4.90 4.63 3.63
CA TRP A 118 -5.28 3.86 2.45
C TRP A 118 -4.72 2.45 2.47
N PHE A 119 -5.47 1.50 1.90
CA PHE A 119 -5.06 0.10 1.81
C PHE A 119 -5.02 -0.32 0.36
N VAL A 120 -3.83 -0.30 -0.22
CA VAL A 120 -3.60 -0.67 -1.63
C VAL A 120 -3.41 -2.17 -1.72
N GLY A 121 -3.97 -2.80 -2.76
CA GLY A 121 -3.58 -4.15 -3.11
C GLY A 121 -3.65 -4.43 -4.61
N TRP A 122 -3.87 -5.69 -4.97
CA TRP A 122 -3.33 -6.30 -6.18
C TRP A 122 -4.41 -6.84 -7.13
N ASN A 123 -5.65 -6.34 -7.04
CA ASN A 123 -6.75 -6.85 -7.87
C ASN A 123 -6.70 -6.37 -9.32
N ASP A 124 -6.02 -5.26 -9.55
CA ASP A 124 -5.83 -4.72 -10.88
C ASP A 124 -4.79 -5.54 -11.66
N THR A 125 -4.68 -5.23 -12.96
CA THR A 125 -3.63 -5.83 -13.78
C THR A 125 -2.23 -5.49 -13.23
N ALA A 126 -1.23 -6.34 -13.48
CA ALA A 126 0.14 -6.08 -13.04
C ALA A 126 0.64 -4.69 -13.46
N GLN A 127 0.31 -4.26 -14.68
CA GLN A 127 0.63 -2.92 -15.18
C GLN A 127 0.00 -1.81 -14.33
N GLU A 128 -1.30 -1.90 -14.03
CA GLU A 128 -1.98 -0.89 -13.22
C GLU A 128 -1.44 -0.83 -11.79
N VAL A 129 -1.06 -1.99 -11.25
CA VAL A 129 -0.43 -2.10 -9.93
C VAL A 129 0.96 -1.45 -9.93
N PHE A 130 1.77 -1.66 -10.98
CA PHE A 130 3.06 -0.96 -11.15
C PHE A 130 2.88 0.54 -11.35
N ASP A 131 1.92 0.95 -12.17
CA ASP A 131 1.61 2.36 -12.45
C ASP A 131 1.17 3.09 -11.19
N LEU A 132 0.28 2.48 -10.40
CA LEU A 132 -0.16 3.03 -9.14
C LEU A 132 1.01 3.13 -8.15
N THR A 133 1.84 2.10 -8.07
CA THR A 133 3.02 2.07 -7.19
C THR A 133 4.02 3.16 -7.53
N ALA A 134 4.32 3.35 -8.82
CA ALA A 134 5.18 4.43 -9.29
C ALA A 134 4.58 5.81 -8.94
N LYS A 135 3.27 6.00 -9.14
CA LYS A 135 2.57 7.25 -8.79
C LYS A 135 2.62 7.53 -7.28
N ILE A 136 2.35 6.54 -6.43
CA ILE A 136 2.43 6.72 -4.97
C ILE A 136 3.86 7.07 -4.55
N ASN A 137 4.86 6.38 -5.09
CA ASN A 137 6.25 6.60 -4.70
C ASN A 137 6.82 7.94 -5.19
N SER A 138 6.31 8.47 -6.31
CA SER A 138 6.75 9.77 -6.85
C SER A 138 5.92 10.96 -6.35
N ALA A 139 4.71 10.73 -5.84
CA ALA A 139 3.85 11.79 -5.31
C ALA A 139 4.46 12.44 -4.07
N ALA A 140 4.24 13.75 -3.90
CA ALA A 140 4.42 14.40 -2.60
C ALA A 140 3.35 13.90 -1.62
N ASP A 141 3.65 13.89 -0.33
CA ASP A 141 2.71 13.37 0.69
C ASP A 141 1.35 14.10 0.66
N ALA A 142 1.33 15.38 0.31
CA ALA A 142 0.09 16.15 0.16
C ALA A 142 -0.81 15.66 -0.99
N ASP A 143 -0.24 14.99 -1.99
CA ASP A 143 -0.94 14.57 -3.22
C ASP A 143 -1.37 13.10 -3.18
N ILE A 144 -0.91 12.32 -2.19
CA ILE A 144 -1.21 10.88 -2.07
C ILE A 144 -2.72 10.62 -2.03
N ASP A 145 -3.47 11.45 -1.29
CA ASP A 145 -4.92 11.30 -1.18
C ASP A 145 -5.61 11.47 -2.54
N GLU A 146 -5.16 12.40 -3.38
CA GLU A 146 -5.75 12.62 -4.71
C GLU A 146 -5.39 11.51 -5.70
N VAL A 147 -4.13 11.05 -5.67
CA VAL A 147 -3.67 9.91 -6.50
C VAL A 147 -4.53 8.67 -6.23
N LEU A 148 -4.71 8.34 -4.95
CA LEU A 148 -5.47 7.16 -4.53
C LEU A 148 -6.98 7.36 -4.71
N ALA A 149 -7.51 8.55 -4.43
CA ALA A 149 -8.92 8.84 -4.67
C ALA A 149 -9.26 8.71 -6.16
N THR A 150 -8.45 9.27 -7.05
CA THR A 150 -8.63 9.12 -8.49
C THR A 150 -8.59 7.66 -8.93
N HIS A 151 -7.66 6.86 -8.41
CA HIS A 151 -7.57 5.44 -8.74
C HIS A 151 -8.81 4.65 -8.29
N TYR A 152 -9.26 4.83 -7.05
CA TYR A 152 -10.36 4.04 -6.47
C TYR A 152 -11.75 4.53 -6.85
N ARG A 153 -11.94 5.83 -7.10
CA ARG A 153 -13.24 6.41 -7.53
C ARG A 153 -13.81 5.71 -8.76
N ALA A 154 -12.96 5.38 -9.73
CA ALA A 154 -13.34 4.64 -10.92
C ALA A 154 -13.70 3.17 -10.66
N ARG A 155 -13.29 2.61 -9.52
CA ARG A 155 -13.32 1.17 -9.20
C ARG A 155 -14.34 0.78 -8.14
N VAL A 156 -14.91 1.75 -7.39
CA VAL A 156 -15.84 1.46 -6.29
C VAL A 156 -16.96 0.51 -6.70
N HIS A 157 -17.53 0.69 -7.89
CA HIS A 157 -18.59 -0.18 -8.38
C HIS A 157 -18.11 -1.59 -8.70
N ALA A 158 -16.99 -1.73 -9.42
CA ALA A 158 -16.44 -3.02 -9.82
C ALA A 158 -16.02 -3.85 -8.58
N TYR A 159 -15.22 -3.26 -7.70
CA TYR A 159 -14.79 -3.89 -6.45
C TYR A 159 -15.95 -4.14 -5.49
N GLY A 160 -16.97 -3.28 -5.49
CA GLY A 160 -18.21 -3.52 -4.75
C GLY A 160 -18.95 -4.78 -5.23
N ALA A 161 -19.02 -4.98 -6.55
CA ALA A 161 -19.63 -6.18 -7.14
C ALA A 161 -18.80 -7.44 -6.84
N GLU A 162 -17.47 -7.36 -6.93
CA GLU A 162 -16.56 -8.46 -6.55
C GLU A 162 -16.71 -8.83 -5.07
N LEU A 163 -16.77 -7.85 -4.17
CA LEU A 163 -17.03 -8.08 -2.74
C LEU A 163 -18.37 -8.77 -2.50
N CYS A 164 -19.42 -8.38 -3.22
CA CYS A 164 -20.73 -9.01 -3.09
C CYS A 164 -20.74 -10.44 -3.62
N ALA A 165 -19.98 -10.73 -4.67
CA ALA A 165 -19.81 -12.08 -5.19
C ALA A 165 -19.00 -12.97 -4.23
N ALA A 166 -17.92 -12.43 -3.65
CA ALA A 166 -17.08 -13.13 -2.68
C ALA A 166 -17.79 -13.36 -1.35
N TYR A 167 -18.66 -12.44 -0.92
CA TYR A 167 -19.39 -12.50 0.36
C TYR A 167 -20.90 -12.32 0.18
N PRO A 168 -21.63 -13.31 -0.37
CA PRO A 168 -23.05 -13.18 -0.70
C PRO A 168 -23.94 -12.81 0.50
N HIS A 169 -23.61 -13.29 1.70
CA HIS A 169 -24.35 -12.97 2.93
C HIS A 169 -24.20 -11.51 3.37
N ARG A 170 -23.16 -10.81 2.89
CA ARG A 170 -22.88 -9.39 3.17
C ARG A 170 -23.24 -8.48 1.99
N ALA A 171 -23.71 -9.04 0.88
CA ALA A 171 -23.96 -8.28 -0.34
C ALA A 171 -24.94 -7.12 -0.14
N LYS A 172 -26.00 -7.30 0.67
CA LYS A 172 -26.99 -6.24 0.92
C LYS A 172 -26.37 -4.98 1.56
N PRO A 173 -25.71 -5.05 2.74
CA PRO A 173 -25.09 -3.86 3.32
C PRO A 173 -23.94 -3.30 2.47
N ILE A 174 -23.14 -4.14 1.80
CA ILE A 174 -22.07 -3.66 0.91
C ILE A 174 -22.64 -2.88 -0.27
N ASN A 175 -23.64 -3.43 -0.98
CA ASN A 175 -24.29 -2.74 -2.10
C ASN A 175 -24.97 -1.44 -1.66
N ALA A 176 -25.59 -1.42 -0.49
CA ALA A 176 -26.18 -0.19 0.05
C ALA A 176 -25.10 0.91 0.23
N ALA A 177 -23.97 0.57 0.85
CA ALA A 177 -22.85 1.50 1.05
C ALA A 177 -22.23 1.97 -0.27
N VAL A 178 -22.06 1.07 -1.25
CA VAL A 178 -21.58 1.42 -2.61
C VAL A 178 -22.57 2.35 -3.31
N SER A 179 -23.88 2.10 -3.19
CA SER A 179 -24.91 2.92 -3.82
C SER A 179 -24.91 4.33 -3.25
N VAL A 180 -24.87 4.49 -1.92
CA VAL A 180 -24.90 5.81 -1.29
C VAL A 180 -23.58 6.56 -1.44
N HIS A 181 -22.43 5.88 -1.49
CA HIS A 181 -21.14 6.51 -1.82
C HIS A 181 -21.17 7.22 -3.17
N ARG A 182 -21.90 6.65 -4.15
CA ARG A 182 -22.02 7.20 -5.50
C ARG A 182 -23.15 8.22 -5.65
N SER A 183 -23.90 8.50 -4.59
CA SER A 183 -24.95 9.50 -4.62
C SER A 183 -24.34 10.88 -4.89
N PRO A 184 -24.99 11.76 -5.67
CA PRO A 184 -24.55 13.14 -5.84
C PRO A 184 -24.60 13.95 -4.52
N ASP A 185 -25.34 13.47 -3.52
CA ASP A 185 -25.48 14.12 -2.22
C ASP A 185 -24.27 13.84 -1.32
N SER A 186 -23.70 14.89 -0.72
CA SER A 186 -22.58 14.79 0.23
C SER A 186 -22.88 13.91 1.44
N ASP A 187 -24.16 13.74 1.77
CA ASP A 187 -24.59 12.97 2.93
C ASP A 187 -24.41 11.46 2.76
N GLY A 188 -24.27 11.00 1.51
CA GLY A 188 -24.02 9.59 1.21
C GLY A 188 -22.75 9.06 1.89
N PHE A 189 -21.75 9.92 2.09
CA PHE A 189 -20.49 9.55 2.75
C PHE A 189 -20.67 9.28 4.25
N PHE A 190 -21.57 10.00 4.93
CA PHE A 190 -21.88 9.71 6.34
C PHE A 190 -22.52 8.34 6.52
N LEU A 191 -23.18 7.82 5.49
CA LEU A 191 -23.80 6.50 5.49
C LEU A 191 -22.83 5.40 5.05
N SER A 192 -22.01 5.65 4.03
CA SER A 192 -21.10 4.64 3.48
C SER A 192 -19.91 4.35 4.40
N VAL A 193 -19.28 5.37 5.00
CA VAL A 193 -18.08 5.22 5.85
C VAL A 193 -18.29 4.21 6.99
N PRO A 194 -19.28 4.35 7.89
CA PRO A 194 -19.47 3.41 8.99
C PRO A 194 -19.82 2.00 8.49
N VAL A 195 -20.56 1.88 7.38
CA VAL A 195 -20.91 0.57 6.82
C VAL A 195 -19.67 -0.12 6.24
N PHE A 196 -18.82 0.59 5.48
CA PHE A 196 -17.57 0.02 4.96
C PHE A 196 -16.64 -0.45 6.09
N LEU A 197 -16.47 0.36 7.14
CA LEU A 197 -15.66 -0.03 8.31
C LEU A 197 -16.23 -1.27 9.01
N ALA A 198 -17.54 -1.30 9.26
CA ALA A 198 -18.20 -2.44 9.90
C ALA A 198 -18.13 -3.71 9.04
N GLN A 199 -18.30 -3.59 7.72
CA GLN A 199 -18.15 -4.74 6.82
C GLN A 199 -16.70 -5.23 6.77
N ALA A 200 -15.71 -4.34 6.83
CA ALA A 200 -14.31 -4.73 6.88
C ALA A 200 -14.01 -5.59 8.13
N ASP A 201 -14.54 -5.21 9.30
CA ASP A 201 -14.46 -6.03 10.52
C ASP A 201 -15.13 -7.39 10.34
N GLY A 202 -16.33 -7.38 9.78
CA GLY A 202 -17.13 -8.58 9.58
C GLY A 202 -16.46 -9.57 8.62
N VAL A 203 -15.93 -9.07 7.50
CA VAL A 203 -15.19 -9.91 6.54
C VAL A 203 -13.91 -10.45 7.16
N LEU A 204 -13.15 -9.63 7.90
CA LEU A 204 -11.95 -10.13 8.58
C LEU A 204 -12.28 -11.20 9.63
N HIS A 205 -13.43 -11.06 10.32
CA HIS A 205 -13.92 -12.08 11.23
C HIS A 205 -14.26 -13.38 10.49
N GLU A 206 -14.91 -13.29 9.33
CA GLU A 206 -15.26 -14.45 8.50
C GLU A 206 -14.02 -15.19 7.97
N ILE A 207 -12.98 -14.45 7.57
CA ILE A 207 -11.69 -15.02 7.13
C ILE A 207 -10.96 -15.71 8.29
N THR A 208 -10.92 -15.08 9.46
CA THR A 208 -10.02 -15.49 10.55
C THR A 208 -10.70 -16.34 11.63
N GLY A 209 -12.04 -16.35 11.68
CA GLY A 209 -12.83 -16.88 12.80
C GLY A 209 -12.67 -16.10 14.12
N CYS A 210 -11.93 -14.98 14.11
CA CYS A 210 -11.54 -14.28 15.33
C CYS A 210 -12.56 -13.19 15.69
N GLU A 211 -13.13 -13.25 16.89
CA GLU A 211 -14.01 -12.18 17.38
C GLU A 211 -13.23 -10.87 17.57
N SER A 212 -13.76 -9.76 17.05
CA SER A 212 -13.11 -8.43 17.09
C SER A 212 -11.68 -8.46 16.52
N PRO A 213 -11.50 -8.85 15.25
CA PRO A 213 -10.19 -9.17 14.70
C PRO A 213 -9.22 -7.99 14.64
N MET A 214 -9.73 -6.75 14.49
CA MET A 214 -8.92 -5.52 14.47
C MET A 214 -8.57 -4.96 15.86
N SER A 215 -9.06 -5.57 16.94
CA SER A 215 -8.74 -5.11 18.30
C SER A 215 -7.26 -5.29 18.61
N LYS A 216 -6.66 -4.28 19.24
CA LYS A 216 -5.25 -4.33 19.69
C LYS A 216 -5.12 -5.28 20.88
N VAL A 217 -4.16 -6.20 20.81
CA VAL A 217 -3.79 -7.12 21.89
C VAL A 217 -2.27 -7.06 22.13
N GLY A 218 -1.81 -7.51 23.30
CA GLY A 218 -0.39 -7.54 23.67
C GLY A 218 0.05 -6.42 24.62
N LYS A 219 1.31 -6.46 25.03
CA LYS A 219 1.93 -5.45 25.93
C LYS A 219 2.41 -4.23 25.14
N ALA A 220 2.66 -3.12 25.83
CA ALA A 220 3.29 -1.94 25.23
C ALA A 220 4.61 -2.33 24.53
N GLY A 221 4.78 -1.93 23.26
CA GLY A 221 5.93 -2.28 22.41
C GLY A 221 5.77 -3.57 21.59
N ALA A 222 4.78 -4.41 21.89
CA ALA A 222 4.48 -5.64 21.14
C ALA A 222 2.98 -5.77 20.86
N LYS A 223 2.31 -4.62 20.67
CA LYS A 223 0.89 -4.61 20.28
C LYS A 223 0.77 -5.16 18.87
N ARG A 224 -0.33 -5.86 18.60
CA ARG A 224 -0.76 -6.29 17.26
C ARG A 224 -2.26 -6.43 17.21
N ILE A 225 -2.84 -6.55 16.02
CA ILE A 225 -4.27 -6.92 15.91
C ILE A 225 -4.49 -8.36 16.35
N LYS A 226 -5.66 -8.67 16.90
CA LYS A 226 -6.03 -10.01 17.37
C LYS A 226 -6.00 -11.05 16.24
N ALA A 227 -6.23 -10.64 15.00
CA ALA A 227 -6.13 -11.49 13.82
C ALA A 227 -4.70 -11.84 13.40
N ALA A 228 -3.67 -11.10 13.85
CA ALA A 228 -2.29 -11.26 13.37
C ALA A 228 -1.76 -12.70 13.44
N PRO A 229 -1.94 -13.47 14.54
CA PRO A 229 -1.44 -14.85 14.61
C PRO A 229 -2.04 -15.76 13.53
N PHE A 230 -3.32 -15.56 13.20
CA PHE A 230 -3.99 -16.33 12.14
C PHE A 230 -3.40 -15.98 10.78
N LEU A 231 -3.26 -14.67 10.49
CA LEU A 231 -2.74 -14.19 9.20
C LEU A 231 -1.31 -14.68 8.97
N GLU A 232 -0.44 -14.51 9.97
CA GLU A 232 0.95 -14.97 9.92
C GLU A 232 1.05 -16.49 9.69
N SER A 233 0.20 -17.29 10.34
CA SER A 233 0.26 -18.75 10.25
C SER A 233 -0.35 -19.31 8.96
N ASN A 234 -1.24 -18.57 8.30
CA ASN A 234 -1.97 -19.03 7.11
C ASN A 234 -1.51 -18.33 5.82
N ALA A 235 -0.59 -17.37 5.90
CA ALA A 235 -0.10 -16.69 4.73
C ALA A 235 0.82 -17.56 3.87
N ASP A 236 0.78 -17.32 2.57
CA ASP A 236 1.69 -17.91 1.60
C ASP A 236 3.09 -17.29 1.73
N ASP A 237 4.12 -18.13 1.79
CA ASP A 237 5.50 -17.68 2.07
C ASP A 237 6.02 -16.71 0.98
N SER A 238 5.59 -16.88 -0.27
CA SER A 238 5.92 -15.95 -1.34
C SER A 238 5.23 -14.59 -1.13
N MET A 239 3.98 -14.59 -0.70
CA MET A 239 3.21 -13.38 -0.43
C MET A 239 3.71 -12.62 0.80
N ILE A 240 4.22 -13.33 1.81
CA ILE A 240 4.94 -12.74 2.94
C ILE A 240 6.20 -12.02 2.44
N ALA A 241 6.99 -12.66 1.56
CA ALA A 241 8.19 -12.03 1.01
C ALA A 241 7.88 -10.78 0.16
N PHE A 242 6.70 -10.70 -0.44
CA PHE A 242 6.20 -9.50 -1.13
C PHE A 242 5.63 -8.41 -0.20
N GLY A 243 5.60 -8.64 1.12
CA GLY A 243 5.04 -7.70 2.08
C GLY A 243 3.52 -7.56 2.01
N ALA A 244 2.82 -8.53 1.41
CA ALA A 244 1.39 -8.44 1.11
C ALA A 244 0.50 -8.31 2.37
N LEU A 245 1.01 -8.66 3.55
CA LEU A 245 0.29 -8.54 4.82
C LEU A 245 0.62 -7.25 5.58
N GLU A 246 1.67 -6.52 5.20
CA GLU A 246 2.13 -5.35 5.97
C GLU A 246 1.03 -4.32 6.20
N PRO A 247 0.20 -3.94 5.20
CA PRO A 247 -0.86 -2.95 5.42
C PRO A 247 -1.83 -3.33 6.55
N ILE A 248 -2.12 -4.63 6.72
CA ILE A 248 -3.05 -5.09 7.75
C ILE A 248 -2.35 -5.44 9.07
N LEU A 249 -1.09 -5.88 9.06
CA LEU A 249 -0.35 -6.16 10.29
C LEU A 249 0.07 -4.86 11.00
N ASP A 250 0.48 -3.86 10.24
CA ASP A 250 0.92 -2.55 10.75
C ASP A 250 -0.22 -1.56 10.96
N ILE A 251 -1.46 -1.95 10.66
CA ILE A 251 -2.66 -1.12 10.82
C ILE A 251 -2.80 -0.56 12.25
N ILE A 252 -2.22 -1.22 13.26
CA ILE A 252 -2.22 -0.74 14.65
C ILE A 252 -1.49 0.59 14.85
N HIS A 253 -0.56 0.93 13.95
CA HIS A 253 0.21 2.16 13.92
C HIS A 253 -0.46 3.23 13.05
N SER A 254 -1.49 2.85 12.30
CA SER A 254 -2.25 3.77 11.46
C SER A 254 -3.16 4.68 12.30
N ARG A 255 -3.45 5.85 11.74
CA ARG A 255 -4.41 6.81 12.30
C ARG A 255 -5.82 6.23 12.44
N LEU A 256 -6.15 5.23 11.62
CA LEU A 256 -7.43 4.56 11.61
C LEU A 256 -7.74 3.82 12.92
N LEU A 257 -6.72 3.22 13.56
CA LEU A 257 -6.86 2.45 14.80
C LEU A 257 -6.24 3.12 16.04
N MET A 258 -5.87 4.40 15.95
CA MET A 258 -5.38 5.13 17.13
C MET A 258 -6.42 5.12 18.25
N SER A 259 -5.99 4.79 19.46
CA SER A 259 -6.82 4.85 20.66
C SER A 259 -7.08 6.30 21.07
N SER A 260 -8.09 6.51 21.92
CA SER A 260 -8.36 7.81 22.51
C SER A 260 -7.11 8.41 23.19
N SER A 261 -6.36 7.61 23.96
CA SER A 261 -5.12 8.05 24.60
C SER A 261 -4.02 8.45 23.61
N GLU A 262 -3.83 7.68 22.52
CA GLU A 262 -2.84 7.98 21.47
C GLU A 262 -3.17 9.29 20.74
N ARG A 263 -4.46 9.54 20.49
CA ARG A 263 -4.94 10.79 19.88
C ARG A 263 -4.77 11.98 20.83
N SER A 264 -5.15 11.86 22.10
CA SER A 264 -4.96 12.93 23.08
C SER A 264 -3.49 13.30 23.24
N GLU A 265 -2.60 12.32 23.22
CA GLU A 265 -1.16 12.58 23.28
C GLU A 265 -0.67 13.31 22.02
N THR A 266 -1.10 12.87 20.84
CA THR A 266 -0.78 13.54 19.57
C THR A 266 -1.24 15.00 19.56
N GLN A 267 -2.44 15.26 20.07
CA GLN A 267 -2.97 16.62 20.21
C GLN A 267 -2.14 17.44 21.21
N ARG A 268 -1.71 16.86 22.34
CA ARG A 268 -0.82 17.54 23.30
C ARG A 268 0.52 17.90 22.68
N MET A 269 1.13 16.98 21.93
CA MET A 269 2.44 17.19 21.31
C MET A 269 2.41 18.18 20.14
N THR A 270 1.38 18.13 19.31
CA THR A 270 1.31 18.94 18.07
C THR A 270 0.53 20.23 18.24
N GLY A 271 -0.29 20.35 19.28
CA GLY A 271 -1.26 21.45 19.44
C GLY A 271 -2.42 21.38 18.44
N THR A 272 -2.48 20.37 17.57
CA THR A 272 -3.51 20.24 16.52
C THR A 272 -4.56 19.22 16.90
N SER A 273 -5.83 19.53 16.61
CA SER A 273 -6.92 18.57 16.76
C SER A 273 -6.77 17.42 15.77
N PHE A 274 -7.01 16.20 16.24
CA PHE A 274 -6.98 15.02 15.38
C PHE A 274 -8.18 15.03 14.42
N SER A 275 -7.91 15.14 13.11
CA SER A 275 -8.92 15.28 12.04
C SER A 275 -8.94 14.13 11.03
N PHE A 276 -8.20 13.05 11.31
CA PHE A 276 -8.11 11.91 10.39
C PHE A 276 -9.27 10.93 10.58
N LEU A 277 -9.58 10.15 9.54
CA LEU A 277 -10.51 9.03 9.67
C LEU A 277 -10.03 8.06 10.75
N ASN A 278 -10.86 7.85 11.76
CA ASN A 278 -10.58 6.91 12.84
C ASN A 278 -11.79 6.02 13.10
N ARG A 279 -11.56 4.71 13.05
CA ARG A 279 -12.60 3.68 13.19
C ARG A 279 -13.33 3.81 14.53
N HIS A 280 -12.61 4.06 15.62
CA HIS A 280 -13.23 4.18 16.94
C HIS A 280 -14.13 5.43 17.01
N GLN A 281 -13.65 6.59 16.53
CA GLN A 281 -14.44 7.81 16.56
C GLN A 281 -15.72 7.71 15.73
N VAL A 282 -15.64 7.13 14.53
CA VAL A 282 -16.81 6.93 13.66
C VAL A 282 -17.79 5.94 14.30
N MET A 283 -17.31 4.76 14.71
CA MET A 283 -18.18 3.68 15.19
C MET A 283 -18.82 3.97 16.56
N HIS A 284 -18.24 4.86 17.37
CA HIS A 284 -18.82 5.29 18.65
C HIS A 284 -19.46 6.69 18.60
N GLY A 285 -19.49 7.34 17.43
CA GLY A 285 -20.08 8.67 17.28
C GLY A 285 -19.32 9.80 18.01
N GLU A 286 -18.02 9.63 18.26
CA GLU A 286 -17.16 10.68 18.82
C GLU A 286 -16.80 11.76 17.78
N SER A 287 -16.93 11.44 16.48
CA SER A 287 -16.77 12.38 15.36
C SER A 287 -18.06 12.42 14.56
N SER A 288 -18.43 13.62 14.13
CA SER A 288 -19.60 13.90 13.28
C SER A 288 -19.23 14.58 11.96
N ASP A 289 -17.93 14.73 11.67
CA ASP A 289 -17.36 15.43 10.53
C ASP A 289 -16.63 14.49 9.56
N TYR A 290 -16.81 13.17 9.70
CA TYR A 290 -16.12 12.16 8.90
C TYR A 290 -16.66 12.00 7.46
N GLY A 291 -17.81 12.58 7.12
CA GLY A 291 -18.53 12.38 5.86
C GLY A 291 -17.89 13.10 4.68
N SER A 292 -16.78 12.59 4.17
CA SER A 292 -16.13 13.05 2.95
C SER A 292 -15.90 11.91 1.96
N GLU A 293 -15.76 12.23 0.67
CA GLU A 293 -15.47 11.24 -0.37
C GLU A 293 -14.17 10.49 -0.04
N VAL A 294 -13.10 11.22 0.30
CA VAL A 294 -11.79 10.65 0.65
C VAL A 294 -11.90 9.68 1.82
N ASN A 295 -12.64 10.02 2.88
CA ASN A 295 -12.84 9.11 4.01
C ASN A 295 -13.66 7.88 3.62
N SER A 296 -14.68 8.06 2.78
CA SER A 296 -15.45 6.95 2.26
C SER A 296 -14.60 6.01 1.40
N LEU A 297 -13.71 6.55 0.57
CA LEU A 297 -12.79 5.76 -0.25
C LEU A 297 -11.75 5.06 0.63
N LYS A 298 -11.15 5.72 1.63
CA LYS A 298 -10.25 5.08 2.61
C LYS A 298 -10.91 3.90 3.30
N ALA A 299 -12.12 4.09 3.83
CA ALA A 299 -12.91 3.02 4.43
C ALA A 299 -13.22 1.88 3.44
N PHE A 300 -13.56 2.23 2.20
CA PHE A 300 -13.77 1.26 1.13
C PHE A 300 -12.50 0.45 0.82
N THR A 301 -11.34 1.10 0.73
CA THR A 301 -10.07 0.41 0.44
C THR A 301 -9.69 -0.60 1.52
N LEU A 302 -9.98 -0.31 2.79
CA LEU A 302 -9.81 -1.29 3.86
C LEU A 302 -10.69 -2.53 3.63
N LEU A 303 -11.96 -2.33 3.27
CA LEU A 303 -12.88 -3.42 2.98
C LEU A 303 -12.42 -4.24 1.76
N THR A 304 -12.01 -3.59 0.66
CA THR A 304 -11.51 -4.29 -0.53
C THR A 304 -10.20 -5.02 -0.23
N PHE A 305 -9.32 -4.41 0.57
CA PHE A 305 -8.09 -5.06 0.99
C PHE A 305 -8.35 -6.33 1.77
N ILE A 306 -9.21 -6.26 2.78
CA ILE A 306 -9.54 -7.42 3.60
C ILE A 306 -10.32 -8.46 2.78
N GLY A 307 -11.27 -8.05 1.95
CA GLY A 307 -12.17 -8.99 1.28
C GLY A 307 -11.64 -9.57 -0.02
N LEU A 308 -10.75 -8.87 -0.72
CA LEU A 308 -10.28 -9.30 -2.03
C LEU A 308 -8.77 -9.52 -2.09
N HIS A 309 -7.97 -8.71 -1.40
CA HIS A 309 -6.50 -8.84 -1.44
C HIS A 309 -5.98 -9.86 -0.44
N LEU A 310 -6.45 -9.77 0.82
CA LEU A 310 -5.98 -10.64 1.89
C LEU A 310 -6.17 -12.13 1.58
N PRO A 311 -7.30 -12.59 1.00
CA PRO A 311 -7.46 -13.99 0.62
C PRO A 311 -6.44 -14.50 -0.39
N LEU A 312 -5.96 -13.64 -1.31
CA LEU A 312 -4.91 -13.99 -2.28
C LEU A 312 -3.54 -14.18 -1.61
N ALA A 313 -3.33 -13.52 -0.47
CA ALA A 313 -2.10 -13.67 0.32
C ALA A 313 -2.12 -14.92 1.22
N MET A 314 -3.24 -15.64 1.32
CA MET A 314 -3.39 -16.82 2.16
C MET A 314 -3.11 -18.10 1.37
N LYS A 315 -2.58 -19.12 2.05
CA LYS A 315 -2.41 -20.48 1.53
C LYS A 315 -3.77 -21.02 1.09
N HIS A 316 -3.88 -21.44 -0.17
CA HIS A 316 -5.04 -22.19 -0.64
C HIS A 316 -5.13 -23.51 0.13
N LYS A 317 -6.29 -23.77 0.74
CA LYS A 317 -6.60 -25.07 1.34
C LYS A 317 -6.97 -26.10 0.28
#